data_AF-A0A812NVB5-F1
#
_entry.id   AF-A0A812NVB5-F1
#
_cell.length_a   1.000
_cell.length_b   1.000
_cell.length_c   1.000
_cell.angle_alpha   90.00
_cell.angle_beta   90.00
_cell.angle_gamma   90.00
#
_symmetry.space_group_name_H-M   'P 1'
#
loop_
_entity.id
_entity.type
_entity.pdbx_description
1 polymer ?
#
loop_
_entity_poly.entity_id
_entity_poly.type
_entity_poly.pdbx_seq_one_letter_code
_entity_poly.pdbx_strand_id
1 'polypeptide(L)'
;MRELVHVQGGQCGNQIGAKFWEVIADEHGIDPTGTYHGDSDLQLERINVYFNEATGGRYVPRAVLMDLEPGTMDSVRAGPFGQLFRPDNFVFGQTGAGNNWAKGRIAEGAELIDSVLDVVRKEAEGGRCHTTMGALDCRLVEV
;
A
#
# COMPACT_ATOMS: atom_id res chain seq x y z
N MET A 1 18.47 -6.92 6.46
CA MET A 1 17.25 -6.40 7.12
C MET A 1 16.07 -6.85 6.27
N ARG A 2 14.95 -7.26 6.87
CA ARG A 2 13.79 -7.81 6.15
C ARG A 2 12.80 -6.69 5.88
N GLU A 3 12.41 -6.53 4.63
CA GLU A 3 11.43 -5.52 4.18
C GLU A 3 10.13 -6.23 3.78
N LEU A 4 9.01 -5.56 3.99
CA LEU A 4 7.68 -6.04 3.62
C LEU A 4 7.07 -5.09 2.59
N VAL A 5 6.43 -5.66 1.58
CA VAL A 5 5.57 -4.92 0.64
C VAL A 5 4.12 -5.26 1.00
N HIS A 6 3.35 -4.25 1.36
CA HIS A 6 1.92 -4.40 1.65
C HIS A 6 1.13 -4.31 0.36
N VAL A 7 0.26 -5.28 0.09
CA VAL A 7 -0.65 -5.23 -1.06
C VAL A 7 -2.08 -5.24 -0.51
N GLN A 8 -2.86 -4.25 -0.91
CA GLN A 8 -4.27 -4.15 -0.55
C GLN A 8 -5.11 -4.06 -1.81
N GLY A 9 -6.19 -4.85 -1.84
CA GLY A 9 -7.03 -5.01 -3.01
C GLY A 9 -8.52 -4.85 -2.70
N GLY A 10 -9.23 -4.16 -3.59
CA GLY A 10 -10.68 -3.98 -3.53
C GLY A 10 -11.13 -3.02 -2.42
N GLN A 11 -12.43 -2.75 -2.38
CA GLN A 11 -12.99 -1.74 -1.49
C GLN A 11 -12.68 -2.01 0.00
N CYS A 12 -12.93 -3.24 0.45
CA CYS A 12 -12.70 -3.65 1.84
C CYS A 12 -11.21 -3.63 2.21
N GLY A 13 -10.36 -4.23 1.38
CA GLY A 13 -8.91 -4.29 1.61
C GLY A 13 -8.29 -2.90 1.68
N ASN A 14 -8.74 -1.97 0.85
CA ASN A 14 -8.25 -0.59 0.86
C ASN A 14 -8.71 0.19 2.11
N GLN A 15 -9.93 -0.01 2.60
CA GLN A 15 -10.40 0.65 3.83
C GLN A 15 -9.66 0.14 5.07
N ILE A 16 -9.46 -1.18 5.18
CA ILE A 16 -8.70 -1.78 6.27
C ILE A 16 -7.24 -1.34 6.18
N GLY A 17 -6.66 -1.38 4.97
CA GLY A 17 -5.30 -0.93 4.72
C GLY A 17 -5.08 0.53 5.12
N ALA A 18 -6.00 1.43 4.78
CA ALA A 18 -5.94 2.83 5.19
C ALA A 18 -5.89 2.97 6.72
N LYS A 19 -6.74 2.24 7.45
CA LYS A 19 -6.73 2.24 8.92
C LYS A 19 -5.47 1.61 9.51
N PHE A 20 -4.97 0.54 8.90
CA PHE A 20 -3.70 -0.07 9.30
C PHE A 20 -2.55 0.92 9.19
N TRP A 21 -2.44 1.65 8.07
CA TRP A 21 -1.39 2.64 7.87
C TRP A 21 -1.52 3.86 8.77
N GLU A 22 -2.73 4.28 9.13
CA GLU A 22 -2.96 5.31 10.15
C GLU A 22 -2.37 4.89 11.50
N VAL A 23 -2.67 3.68 11.97
CA VAL A 23 -2.20 3.18 13.28
C VAL A 23 -0.69 2.99 13.28
N ILE A 24 -0.13 2.38 12.24
CA ILE A 24 1.31 2.15 12.14
C ILE A 24 2.08 3.47 12.04
N ALA A 25 1.57 4.46 11.30
CA ALA A 25 2.20 5.78 11.24
C ALA A 25 2.21 6.46 12.61
N ASP A 26 1.10 6.39 13.36
CA ASP A 26 1.00 6.95 14.71
C ASP A 26 1.96 6.24 15.69
N GLU A 27 2.02 4.90 15.68
CA GLU A 27 2.96 4.12 16.51
C GLU A 27 4.43 4.48 16.25
N HIS A 28 4.77 4.77 14.99
CA HIS A 28 6.11 5.18 14.58
C HIS A 28 6.34 6.71 14.64
N GLY A 29 5.36 7.51 15.08
CA GLY A 29 5.48 8.97 15.19
C GLY A 29 5.64 9.66 13.83
N ILE A 30 5.08 9.10 12.77
CA ILE A 30 5.09 9.66 11.41
C ILE A 30 3.81 10.46 11.18
N ASP A 31 3.96 11.71 10.79
CA ASP A 31 2.83 12.57 10.46
C ASP A 31 2.25 12.27 9.05
N PRO A 32 1.10 12.84 8.68
CA PRO A 32 0.54 12.70 7.33
C PRO A 32 1.45 13.20 6.19
N THR A 33 2.44 14.04 6.48
CA THR A 33 3.42 14.51 5.49
C THR A 33 4.54 13.51 5.27
N GLY A 34 4.71 12.54 6.18
CA GLY A 34 5.77 11.55 6.21
C GLY A 34 6.98 11.98 7.03
N THR A 35 6.88 13.04 7.82
CA THR A 35 7.96 13.54 8.67
C THR A 35 7.88 12.86 10.05
N TYR A 36 9.04 12.47 10.59
CA TYR A 36 9.13 11.89 11.93
C TYR A 36 9.10 12.98 13.01
N HIS A 37 8.18 12.82 13.96
CA HIS A 37 7.99 13.68 15.12
C HIS A 37 7.98 12.89 16.45
N GLY A 38 8.48 11.65 16.43
CA GLY A 38 8.55 10.81 17.62
C GLY A 38 9.63 11.25 18.61
N ASP A 39 9.56 10.66 19.80
CA ASP A 39 10.41 10.96 20.96
C ASP A 39 11.29 9.78 21.40
N SER A 40 11.18 8.64 20.71
CA SER A 40 11.84 7.38 21.08
C SER A 40 12.60 6.76 19.92
N ASP A 41 13.90 6.51 20.13
CA ASP A 41 14.78 5.84 19.16
C ASP A 41 14.27 4.44 18.75
N LEU A 42 13.48 3.79 19.62
CA LEU A 42 12.87 2.48 19.34
C LEU A 42 11.87 2.55 18.17
N GLN A 43 11.22 3.70 17.95
CA GLN A 43 10.30 3.89 16.83
C GLN A 43 11.04 3.85 15.48
N LEU A 44 12.32 4.22 15.46
CA LEU A 44 13.14 4.22 14.24
C LEU A 44 13.85 2.87 14.01
N GLU A 45 14.04 2.07 15.06
CA GLU A 45 14.89 0.86 15.02
C GLU A 45 14.45 -0.17 13.95
N ARG A 46 13.20 -0.13 13.50
CA ARG A 46 12.66 -1.02 12.45
C ARG A 46 11.69 -0.36 11.48
N ILE A 47 11.69 0.97 11.38
CA ILE A 47 10.77 1.70 10.50
C ILE A 47 10.91 1.27 9.02
N ASN A 48 12.12 0.88 8.63
CA ASN A 48 12.44 0.42 7.28
C ASN A 48 11.70 -0.85 6.84
N VAL A 49 11.11 -1.60 7.77
CA VAL A 49 10.29 -2.79 7.46
C VAL A 49 9.06 -2.40 6.65
N TYR A 50 8.39 -1.30 7.03
CA TYR A 50 7.14 -0.83 6.43
C TYR A 50 7.31 0.41 5.56
N PHE A 51 8.28 1.26 5.89
CA PHE A 51 8.50 2.53 5.19
C PHE A 51 9.81 2.53 4.41
N ASN A 52 9.79 3.25 3.29
CA ASN A 52 10.95 3.72 2.57
C ASN A 52 11.34 5.10 3.10
N GLU A 53 12.60 5.28 3.46
CA GLU A 53 13.16 6.61 3.73
C GLU A 53 13.49 7.29 2.38
N ALA A 54 12.70 8.29 2.03
CA ALA A 54 12.95 9.15 0.87
C ALA A 54 13.86 10.32 1.25
N THR A 55 14.38 11.01 0.23
CA THR A 55 15.19 12.22 0.42
C THR A 55 14.44 13.27 1.25
N GLY A 56 15.14 13.86 2.22
CA GLY A 56 14.57 14.89 3.11
C GLY A 56 13.95 14.35 4.40
N GLY A 57 14.23 13.10 4.79
CA GLY A 57 13.72 12.52 6.03
C GLY A 57 12.23 12.17 5.97
N ARG A 58 11.71 12.00 4.75
CA ARG A 58 10.30 11.66 4.51
C ARG A 58 10.14 10.15 4.42
N TYR A 59 9.31 9.58 5.27
CA TYR A 59 8.96 8.17 5.27
C TYR A 59 7.73 7.90 4.41
N VAL A 60 7.84 6.93 3.52
CA VAL A 60 6.82 6.59 2.52
C VAL A 60 6.45 5.11 2.65
N PRO A 61 5.17 4.76 2.85
CA PRO A 61 4.69 3.38 2.96
C PRO A 61 5.10 2.54 1.75
N ARG A 62 5.59 1.32 2.02
CA ARG A 62 5.78 0.27 1.02
C ARG A 62 4.44 -0.43 0.76
N ALA A 63 3.51 0.30 0.17
CA ALA A 63 2.16 -0.19 -0.12
C ALA A 63 1.84 -0.11 -1.61
N VAL A 64 1.16 -1.14 -2.11
CA VAL A 64 0.54 -1.17 -3.44
C VAL A 64 -0.96 -1.27 -3.24
N LEU A 65 -1.70 -0.34 -3.83
CA LEU A 65 -3.14 -0.23 -3.72
C LEU A 65 -3.74 -0.61 -5.07
N MET A 66 -4.55 -1.66 -5.08
CA MET A 66 -5.26 -2.07 -6.28
C MET A 66 -6.77 -2.08 -6.10
N ASP A 67 -7.50 -1.69 -7.13
CA ASP A 67 -8.96 -1.83 -7.18
C ASP A 67 -9.41 -1.90 -8.65
N LEU A 68 -10.52 -2.55 -8.93
CA LEU A 68 -11.11 -2.53 -10.26
C LEU A 68 -11.92 -1.25 -10.51
N GLU A 69 -12.22 -0.49 -9.45
CA GLU A 69 -12.95 0.77 -9.51
C GLU A 69 -12.11 1.96 -9.03
N PRO A 70 -12.20 3.13 -9.70
CA PRO A 70 -11.44 4.32 -9.31
C PRO A 70 -11.94 4.94 -7.99
N GLY A 71 -13.22 4.75 -7.63
CA GLY A 71 -13.85 5.44 -6.50
C GLY A 71 -13.23 5.13 -5.13
N THR A 72 -12.69 3.93 -4.95
CA THR A 72 -11.96 3.57 -3.72
C THR A 72 -10.68 4.40 -3.57
N MET A 73 -9.99 4.71 -4.66
CA MET A 73 -8.74 5.46 -4.62
C MET A 73 -8.95 6.92 -4.21
N ASP A 74 -10.02 7.54 -4.69
CA ASP A 74 -10.41 8.89 -4.27
C ASP A 74 -10.71 8.93 -2.77
N SER A 75 -11.35 7.88 -2.25
CA SER A 75 -11.68 7.75 -0.83
C SER A 75 -10.42 7.63 0.03
N VAL A 76 -9.44 6.81 -0.38
CA VAL A 76 -8.14 6.68 0.32
C VAL A 76 -7.34 7.97 0.26
N ARG A 77 -7.30 8.65 -0.90
CA ARG A 77 -6.56 9.92 -1.08
C ARG A 77 -7.16 11.08 -0.29
N ALA A 78 -8.48 11.09 -0.12
CA ALA A 78 -9.18 12.05 0.74
C ALA A 78 -9.01 11.74 2.25
N GLY A 79 -8.51 10.57 2.59
CA GLY A 79 -8.22 10.18 3.97
C GLY A 79 -7.06 10.98 4.59
N PRO A 80 -6.94 10.95 5.92
CA PRO A 80 -5.96 11.76 6.66
C PRO A 80 -4.51 11.49 6.23
N PHE A 81 -4.18 10.23 5.94
CA PHE A 81 -2.84 9.81 5.48
C PHE A 81 -2.79 9.52 3.98
N GLY A 82 -3.79 9.96 3.20
CA GLY A 82 -3.87 9.71 1.76
C GLY A 82 -2.69 10.25 0.96
N GLN A 83 -2.10 11.37 1.41
CA GLN A 83 -0.93 12.02 0.78
C GLN A 83 0.41 11.34 1.09
N LEU A 84 0.40 10.36 1.98
CA LEU A 84 1.59 9.62 2.38
C LEU A 84 1.98 8.57 1.31
N PHE A 85 0.98 8.00 0.63
CA PHE A 85 1.18 7.00 -0.41
C PHE A 85 1.74 7.60 -1.70
N ARG A 86 2.59 6.84 -2.40
CA ARG A 86 3.08 7.23 -3.73
C ARG A 86 1.94 7.17 -4.74
N PRO A 87 1.71 8.23 -5.54
CA PRO A 87 0.73 8.20 -6.63
C PRO A 87 0.95 7.05 -7.62
N ASP A 88 2.21 6.67 -7.84
CA ASP A 88 2.61 5.60 -8.77
C ASP A 88 2.22 4.19 -8.28
N ASN A 89 1.90 4.04 -6.99
CA ASN A 89 1.56 2.75 -6.39
C ASN A 89 0.04 2.47 -6.39
N PHE A 90 -0.75 3.40 -6.95
CA PHE A 90 -2.18 3.22 -7.16
C PHE A 90 -2.41 2.60 -8.53
N VAL A 91 -2.94 1.39 -8.56
CA VAL A 91 -3.28 0.66 -9.78
C VAL A 91 -4.77 0.41 -9.80
N PHE A 92 -5.49 0.99 -10.76
CA PHE A 92 -6.95 0.84 -10.79
C PHE A 92 -7.52 0.59 -12.18
N GLY A 93 -8.60 -0.19 -12.21
CA GLY A 93 -9.41 -0.42 -13.41
C GLY A 93 -10.41 0.70 -13.67
N GLN A 94 -11.22 0.53 -14.72
CA GLN A 94 -12.34 1.40 -15.06
C GLN A 94 -13.70 0.73 -14.78
N THR A 95 -13.68 -0.55 -14.40
CA THR A 95 -14.82 -1.47 -14.44
C THR A 95 -14.75 -2.40 -13.24
N GLY A 96 -15.69 -2.26 -12.31
CA GLY A 96 -15.74 -3.12 -11.13
C GLY A 96 -16.05 -4.59 -11.43
N ALA A 97 -15.66 -5.47 -10.49
CA ALA A 97 -16.04 -6.89 -10.54
C ALA A 97 -17.55 -7.09 -10.30
N GLY A 98 -18.22 -6.18 -9.59
CA GLY A 98 -19.64 -6.27 -9.27
C GLY A 98 -19.99 -7.52 -8.47
N ASN A 99 -19.19 -7.83 -7.44
CA ASN A 99 -19.29 -9.03 -6.60
C ASN A 99 -19.29 -10.35 -7.40
N ASN A 100 -18.68 -10.34 -8.60
CA ASN A 100 -18.49 -11.53 -9.40
C ASN A 100 -17.01 -11.94 -9.39
N TRP A 101 -16.73 -13.00 -8.64
CA TRP A 101 -15.38 -13.55 -8.53
C TRP A 101 -14.77 -13.94 -9.88
N ALA A 102 -15.54 -14.51 -10.80
CA ALA A 102 -15.01 -14.91 -12.11
C ALA A 102 -14.60 -13.68 -12.94
N LYS A 103 -15.35 -12.58 -12.83
CA LYS A 103 -15.00 -11.31 -13.48
C LYS A 103 -13.71 -10.75 -12.91
N GLY A 104 -13.56 -10.75 -11.58
CA GLY A 104 -12.34 -10.32 -10.91
C GLY A 104 -11.13 -11.23 -11.16
N ARG A 105 -11.32 -12.54 -11.34
CA ARG A 105 -10.19 -13.49 -11.48
C ARG A 105 -9.73 -13.71 -12.93
N ILE A 106 -10.65 -13.71 -13.89
CA ILE A 106 -10.42 -14.22 -15.24
C ILE A 106 -10.59 -13.13 -16.31
N ALA A 107 -11.43 -12.13 -16.07
CA ALA A 107 -11.68 -11.05 -17.02
C ALA A 107 -10.92 -9.76 -16.62
N GLU A 108 -11.59 -8.82 -15.97
CA GLU A 108 -11.05 -7.48 -15.68
C GLU A 108 -9.78 -7.53 -14.82
N GLY A 109 -9.74 -8.40 -13.80
CA GLY A 109 -8.55 -8.51 -12.96
C GLY A 109 -7.39 -9.22 -13.64
N ALA A 110 -7.62 -9.98 -14.71
CA ALA A 110 -6.54 -10.52 -15.53
C ALA A 110 -5.87 -9.44 -16.40
N GLU A 111 -6.60 -8.38 -16.75
CA GLU A 111 -6.01 -7.22 -17.44
C GLU A 111 -5.23 -6.32 -16.47
N LEU A 112 -5.69 -6.21 -15.21
CA LEU A 112 -5.06 -5.35 -14.21
C LEU A 112 -3.81 -5.98 -13.56
N ILE A 113 -3.77 -7.32 -13.43
CA ILE A 113 -2.75 -8.00 -12.62
C ILE A 113 -1.32 -7.76 -13.11
N ASP A 114 -1.10 -7.66 -14.43
CA ASP A 114 0.26 -7.42 -14.97
C ASP A 114 0.78 -6.04 -14.54
N SER A 115 -0.08 -5.03 -14.53
CA SER A 115 0.25 -3.69 -14.03
C SER A 115 0.55 -3.71 -12.52
N VAL A 116 -0.22 -4.46 -11.74
CA VAL A 116 0.03 -4.62 -10.30
C VAL A 116 1.36 -5.32 -10.05
N LEU A 117 1.65 -6.39 -10.79
CA LEU A 117 2.90 -7.15 -10.65
C LEU A 117 4.13 -6.30 -11.00
N ASP A 118 4.02 -5.43 -12.01
CA ASP A 118 5.10 -4.50 -12.36
C ASP A 118 5.36 -3.47 -11.24
N VAL A 119 4.32 -2.95 -10.60
CA VAL A 119 4.46 -2.03 -9.46
C VAL A 119 5.04 -2.75 -8.24
N VAL A 120 4.54 -3.95 -7.93
CA VAL A 120 5.09 -4.78 -6.84
C VAL A 120 6.56 -5.10 -7.08
N ARG A 121 6.94 -5.42 -8.33
CA ARG A 121 8.34 -5.66 -8.70
C ARG A 121 9.20 -4.41 -8.50
N LYS A 122 8.71 -3.23 -8.92
CA LYS A 122 9.42 -1.96 -8.70
C LYS A 122 9.63 -1.67 -7.21
N GLU A 123 8.64 -1.91 -6.36
CA GLU A 123 8.79 -1.73 -4.91
C GLU A 123 9.73 -2.77 -4.28
N ALA A 124 9.73 -4.01 -4.80
CA ALA A 124 10.65 -5.06 -4.36
C ALA A 124 12.11 -4.79 -4.77
N GLU A 125 12.34 -4.24 -5.96
CA GLU A 125 13.67 -3.91 -6.50
C GLU A 125 14.18 -2.54 -6.04
N GLY A 126 13.28 -1.58 -5.77
CA GLY A 126 13.60 -0.22 -5.35
C GLY A 126 14.03 -0.10 -3.89
N GLY A 127 13.65 -1.06 -3.04
CA GLY A 127 14.29 -1.24 -1.74
C GLY A 127 15.72 -1.74 -1.93
N ARG A 128 16.63 -1.45 -0.98
CA ARG A 128 17.92 -2.16 -0.89
C ARG A 128 17.67 -3.60 -0.37
N CYS A 129 16.78 -4.31 -1.03
CA CYS A 129 16.17 -5.54 -0.58
C CYS A 129 17.15 -6.69 -0.80
N HIS A 130 17.93 -7.03 0.23
CA HIS A 130 18.76 -8.24 0.21
C HIS A 130 17.92 -9.51 0.41
N THR A 131 16.69 -9.42 0.93
CA THR A 131 15.74 -10.55 1.07
C THR A 131 14.31 -10.03 1.37
N THR A 132 13.40 -10.00 0.39
CA THR A 132 11.96 -9.73 0.63
C THR A 132 11.35 -10.90 1.38
N MET A 133 10.71 -10.67 2.54
CA MET A 133 10.18 -11.79 3.35
C MET A 133 8.76 -12.22 2.96
N GLY A 134 8.05 -11.41 2.16
CA GLY A 134 6.71 -11.72 1.67
C GLY A 134 5.90 -10.46 1.39
N ALA A 135 4.84 -10.63 0.59
CA ALA A 135 3.79 -9.63 0.45
C ALA A 135 2.75 -9.87 1.55
N LEU A 136 2.43 -8.84 2.35
CA LEU A 136 1.27 -8.91 3.24
C LEU A 136 0.05 -8.62 2.39
N ASP A 137 -0.71 -9.66 2.06
CA ASP A 137 -1.88 -9.57 1.19
C ASP A 137 -3.13 -9.42 2.05
N CYS A 138 -3.62 -8.19 2.21
CA CYS A 138 -4.91 -7.92 2.84
C CYS A 138 -6.03 -8.21 1.82
N ARG A 139 -6.24 -9.48 1.49
CA ARG A 139 -7.44 -9.97 0.80
C ARG A 139 -8.51 -10.34 1.81
N LEU A 140 -9.47 -9.45 2.01
CA LEU A 140 -10.83 -9.90 2.31
C LEU A 140 -11.57 -9.92 0.98
N VAL A 141 -11.66 -11.13 0.44
CA VAL A 141 -12.54 -11.52 -0.68
C VAL A 141 -13.83 -10.72 -0.58
N GLU A 142 -14.12 -9.92 -1.62
CA GLU A 142 -15.43 -9.31 -1.81
C GLU A 142 -16.49 -10.39 -1.65
N VAL A 143 -17.46 -10.13 -0.76
CA VAL A 143 -18.65 -10.96 -0.56
C VAL A 143 -19.48 -10.98 -1.84
#